data_AF-A0A7Y2HF62-F1
#
_entry.id   AF-A0A7Y2HF62-F1
#
_cell.length_a   1.000
_cell.length_b   1.000
_cell.length_c   1.000
_cell.angle_alpha   90.00
_cell.angle_beta   90.00
_cell.angle_gamma   90.00
#
_symmetry.space_group_name_H-M   'P 1'
#
loop_
_entity.id
_entity.type
_entity.pdbx_description
1 polymer ?
#
loop_
_entity_poly.entity_id
_entity_poly.type
_entity_poly.pdbx_seq_one_letter_code
_entity_poly.pdbx_strand_id
1 'polypeptide(L)'
;VVNLPAFISSIEGVELTTFKLSQDTLVVLHGHDKAFITMDSIDYYSYHPTVGDPLLFHDLIKHGKPYQKDSLLLLTADLDFPYSMVRLWELMQAENAPDIVLTTKKGYDIARNYEIFVENYKGGHGGIHRDLLSVPYIMRVPGSQNREIHVARAEDIGASIFDYLQINTSKSLTGSSLLQ
;
A
#
# COMPACT_ATOMS: atom_id res chain seq x y z
N VAL A 1 -21.84 15.00 17.47
CA VAL A 1 -21.15 13.75 17.10
C VAL A 1 -19.77 14.12 16.60
N VAL A 2 -18.71 13.57 17.18
CA VAL A 2 -17.33 13.86 16.76
C VAL A 2 -16.98 12.94 15.58
N ASN A 3 -16.50 13.50 14.47
CA ASN A 3 -15.95 12.71 13.38
C ASN A 3 -14.51 12.31 13.75
N LEU A 4 -14.38 11.14 14.40
CA LEU A 4 -13.11 10.66 14.94
C LEU A 4 -12.02 10.52 13.86
N PRO A 5 -12.26 9.90 12.68
CA PRO A 5 -11.24 9.83 11.63
C PRO A 5 -10.76 11.19 11.15
N ALA A 6 -11.66 12.16 10.98
CA ALA A 6 -11.28 13.51 10.57
C ALA A 6 -10.45 14.23 11.64
N PHE A 7 -10.79 14.05 12.92
CA PHE A 7 -9.99 14.57 14.02
C PHE A 7 -8.59 13.93 14.05
N ILE A 8 -8.49 12.61 13.91
CA ILE A 8 -7.20 11.89 13.90
C ILE A 8 -6.32 12.38 12.75
N SER A 9 -6.89 12.54 11.56
CA SER A 9 -6.16 13.03 10.38
C SER A 9 -5.58 14.44 10.58
N SER A 10 -6.13 15.24 11.49
CA SER A 10 -5.60 16.57 11.82
C SER A 10 -4.52 16.58 12.92
N ILE A 11 -4.26 15.44 13.57
CA ILE A 11 -3.23 15.35 14.62
C ILE A 11 -1.85 15.54 14.01
N GLU A 12 -1.03 16.38 14.66
CA GLU A 12 0.37 16.56 14.28
C GLU A 12 1.10 15.21 14.30
N GLY A 13 1.78 14.90 13.19
CA GLY A 13 2.50 13.63 13.03
C GLY A 13 1.72 12.50 12.38
N VAL A 14 0.39 12.63 12.21
CA VAL A 14 -0.38 11.72 11.35
C VAL A 14 -0.23 12.16 9.90
N GLU A 15 0.11 11.21 9.02
CA GLU A 15 0.22 11.41 7.58
C GLU A 15 -1.08 11.00 6.91
N LEU A 16 -1.43 9.71 6.99
CA LEU A 16 -2.65 9.17 6.41
C LEU A 16 -3.55 8.59 7.49
N THR A 17 -4.86 8.75 7.29
CA THR A 17 -5.89 8.02 8.04
C THR A 17 -6.81 7.33 7.06
N THR A 18 -6.94 6.01 7.17
CA THR A 18 -7.77 5.18 6.30
C THR A 18 -8.79 4.40 7.12
N PHE A 19 -10.02 4.34 6.63
CA PHE A 19 -11.08 3.54 7.27
C PHE A 19 -12.12 3.08 6.25
N LYS A 20 -12.88 2.06 6.61
CA LYS A 20 -13.93 1.49 5.78
C LYS A 20 -15.23 2.28 5.93
N LEU A 21 -15.79 2.77 4.83
CA LEU A 21 -17.11 3.42 4.83
C LEU A 21 -18.22 2.40 4.54
N SER A 22 -17.97 1.46 3.65
CA SER A 22 -18.88 0.38 3.27
C SER A 22 -18.07 -0.85 2.82
N GLN A 23 -18.74 -1.94 2.45
CA GLN A 23 -18.07 -3.14 1.93
C GLN A 23 -17.13 -2.84 0.76
N ASP A 24 -17.50 -1.87 -0.08
CA ASP A 24 -16.85 -1.57 -1.36
C ASP A 24 -16.27 -0.15 -1.40
N THR A 25 -16.07 0.50 -0.24
CA THR A 25 -15.55 1.87 -0.21
C THR A 25 -14.67 2.10 1.01
N LEU A 26 -13.43 2.52 0.75
CA LEU A 26 -12.54 3.08 1.75
C LEU A 26 -12.49 4.60 1.64
N VAL A 27 -12.25 5.25 2.76
CA VAL A 27 -11.92 6.66 2.85
C VAL A 27 -10.45 6.78 3.20
N VAL A 28 -9.74 7.63 2.48
CA VAL A 28 -8.36 8.01 2.79
C VAL A 28 -8.32 9.51 3.06
N LEU A 29 -7.71 9.89 4.17
CA LEU A 29 -7.51 11.26 4.60
C LEU A 29 -6.02 11.56 4.73
N HIS A 30 -5.63 12.78 4.40
CA HIS A 30 -4.31 13.34 4.67
C HIS A 30 -4.49 14.79 5.14
N GLY A 31 -4.44 15.03 6.45
CA GLY A 31 -4.82 16.34 6.98
C GLY A 31 -6.28 16.67 6.63
N HIS A 32 -6.48 17.68 5.79
CA HIS A 32 -7.79 18.09 5.28
C HIS A 32 -8.16 17.46 3.92
N ASP A 33 -7.19 16.86 3.25
CA ASP A 33 -7.42 16.20 1.97
C ASP A 33 -8.20 14.90 2.20
N LYS A 34 -9.05 14.57 1.23
CA LYS A 34 -9.95 13.42 1.30
C LYS A 34 -10.18 12.81 -0.06
N ALA A 35 -10.08 11.49 -0.12
CA ALA A 35 -10.44 10.69 -1.27
C ALA A 35 -11.16 9.41 -0.85
N PHE A 36 -11.85 8.81 -1.83
CA PHE A 36 -12.40 7.47 -1.70
C PHE A 36 -11.64 6.50 -2.61
N ILE A 37 -11.40 5.30 -2.11
CA ILE A 37 -10.98 4.16 -2.93
C ILE A 37 -12.19 3.23 -3.02
N THR A 38 -12.54 2.82 -4.23
CA THR A 38 -13.56 1.81 -4.50
C THR A 38 -12.94 0.67 -5.28
N MET A 39 -13.53 -0.52 -5.14
CA MET A 39 -13.18 -1.69 -5.95
C MET A 39 -14.46 -2.26 -6.53
N ASP A 40 -14.46 -2.58 -7.82
CA ASP A 40 -15.56 -3.31 -8.43
C ASP A 40 -15.44 -4.83 -8.20
N SER A 41 -16.38 -5.60 -8.73
CA SER A 41 -16.42 -7.06 -8.58
C SER A 41 -15.34 -7.80 -9.37
N ILE A 42 -14.50 -7.11 -10.14
CA ILE A 42 -13.50 -7.70 -11.05
C ILE A 42 -12.09 -7.16 -10.74
N ASP A 43 -11.82 -6.84 -9.46
CA ASP A 43 -10.51 -6.36 -8.98
C ASP A 43 -9.99 -5.09 -9.68
N TYR A 44 -10.89 -4.23 -10.17
CA TYR A 44 -10.51 -2.89 -10.61
C TYR A 44 -10.72 -1.89 -9.49
N TYR A 45 -9.69 -1.09 -9.24
CA TYR A 45 -9.70 -0.04 -8.23
C TYR A 45 -9.91 1.32 -8.88
N SER A 46 -10.72 2.16 -8.25
CA SER A 46 -10.92 3.55 -8.66
C SER A 46 -10.60 4.50 -7.50
N TYR A 47 -10.05 5.66 -7.85
CA TYR A 47 -9.68 6.70 -6.89
C TYR A 47 -10.53 7.95 -7.12
N HIS A 48 -11.15 8.45 -6.06
CA HIS A 48 -12.09 9.57 -6.11
C HIS A 48 -11.69 10.65 -5.11
N PRO A 49 -10.73 11.52 -5.46
CA PRO A 49 -10.40 12.69 -4.64
C PRO A 49 -11.59 13.64 -4.61
N THR A 50 -11.97 14.07 -3.41
CA THR A 50 -13.06 15.03 -3.18
C THR A 50 -12.56 16.37 -2.63
N VAL A 51 -11.46 16.34 -1.90
CA VAL A 51 -10.71 17.53 -1.45
C VAL A 51 -9.23 17.19 -1.57
N GLY A 52 -8.46 17.99 -2.30
CA GLY A 52 -7.03 17.75 -2.51
C GLY A 52 -6.71 16.36 -3.07
N ASP A 53 -5.56 15.80 -2.70
CA ASP A 53 -5.08 14.50 -3.18
C ASP A 53 -4.27 13.77 -2.09
N PRO A 54 -4.95 13.04 -1.18
CA PRO A 54 -4.29 12.39 -0.05
C PRO A 54 -3.12 11.48 -0.40
N LEU A 55 -3.20 10.80 -1.56
CA LEU A 55 -2.20 9.80 -1.98
C LEU A 55 -1.18 10.36 -2.97
N LEU A 56 -1.24 11.66 -3.26
CA LEU A 56 -0.27 12.37 -4.12
C LEU A 56 -0.10 11.68 -5.49
N PHE A 57 -1.20 11.21 -6.06
CA PHE A 57 -1.20 10.62 -7.41
C PHE A 57 -1.13 11.66 -8.52
N HIS A 58 -1.41 12.93 -8.20
CA HIS A 58 -1.44 14.04 -9.12
C HIS A 58 -2.34 13.72 -10.33
N ASP A 59 -1.76 13.72 -11.53
CA ASP A 59 -2.45 13.44 -12.78
C ASP A 59 -2.28 12.01 -13.29
N LEU A 60 -1.50 11.15 -12.60
CA LEU A 60 -1.22 9.78 -13.06
C LEU A 60 -2.45 8.87 -12.93
N ILE A 61 -3.15 8.98 -11.80
CA ILE A 61 -4.40 8.27 -11.54
C ILE A 61 -5.55 9.23 -11.79
N LYS A 62 -6.32 8.97 -12.86
CA LYS A 62 -7.45 9.82 -13.23
C LYS A 62 -8.65 9.52 -12.33
N HIS A 63 -9.28 10.59 -11.82
CA HIS A 63 -10.45 10.51 -10.95
C HIS A 63 -11.50 9.56 -11.55
N GLY A 64 -11.80 8.49 -10.80
CA GLY A 64 -12.87 7.53 -11.08
C GLY A 64 -12.59 6.59 -12.23
N LYS A 65 -11.40 6.65 -12.84
CA LYS A 65 -10.99 5.68 -13.83
C LYS A 65 -10.61 4.37 -13.11
N PRO A 66 -11.13 3.21 -13.56
CA PRO A 66 -10.75 1.92 -13.01
C PRO A 66 -9.37 1.48 -13.50
N TYR A 67 -8.58 0.88 -12.60
CA TYR A 67 -7.26 0.32 -12.89
C TYR A 67 -7.09 -1.05 -12.23
N GLN A 68 -6.40 -1.97 -12.91
CA GLN A 68 -5.98 -3.24 -12.32
C GLN A 68 -4.75 -3.07 -11.42
N LYS A 69 -4.53 -4.03 -10.52
CA LYS A 69 -3.38 -4.07 -9.61
C LYS A 69 -2.04 -3.83 -10.32
N ASP A 70 -1.73 -4.61 -11.35
CA ASP A 70 -0.43 -4.51 -12.02
C ASP A 70 -0.23 -3.15 -12.72
N SER A 71 -1.32 -2.57 -13.24
CA SER A 71 -1.28 -1.21 -13.79
C SER A 71 -0.99 -0.17 -12.70
N LEU A 72 -1.62 -0.29 -11.53
CA LEU A 72 -1.37 0.60 -10.40
C LEU A 72 0.06 0.48 -9.88
N LEU A 73 0.61 -0.74 -9.81
CA LEU A 73 1.99 -0.97 -9.41
C LEU A 73 2.95 -0.22 -10.32
N LEU A 74 2.79 -0.36 -11.64
CA LEU A 74 3.64 0.32 -12.63
C LEU A 74 3.48 1.84 -12.60
N LEU A 75 2.24 2.34 -12.54
CA LEU A 75 1.96 3.78 -12.60
C LEU A 75 2.44 4.55 -11.37
N THR A 76 2.49 3.89 -10.21
CA THR A 76 2.73 4.55 -8.92
C THR A 76 4.06 4.17 -8.28
N ALA A 77 4.86 3.30 -8.91
CA ALA A 77 6.11 2.77 -8.37
C ALA A 77 7.08 3.85 -7.84
N ASP A 78 7.16 4.97 -8.56
CA ASP A 78 8.08 6.07 -8.26
C ASP A 78 7.47 7.20 -7.42
N LEU A 79 6.19 7.10 -7.08
CA LEU A 79 5.50 8.08 -6.23
C LEU A 79 5.82 7.89 -4.76
N ASP A 80 5.52 8.90 -3.93
CA ASP A 80 5.77 8.83 -2.49
C ASP A 80 4.95 7.74 -1.78
N PHE A 81 3.77 7.41 -2.30
CA PHE A 81 2.87 6.37 -1.79
C PHE A 81 2.61 5.28 -2.86
N PRO A 82 3.62 4.47 -3.20
CA PRO A 82 3.53 3.53 -4.30
C PRO A 82 2.55 2.41 -3.97
N TYR A 83 1.73 2.03 -4.95
CA TYR A 83 0.77 0.92 -4.86
C TYR A 83 -0.22 1.04 -3.68
N SER A 84 -0.39 2.26 -3.16
CA SER A 84 -1.11 2.53 -1.92
C SER A 84 -2.59 2.21 -2.00
N MET A 85 -3.25 2.42 -3.15
CA MET A 85 -4.66 2.05 -3.35
C MET A 85 -4.92 0.58 -3.04
N VAL A 86 -4.13 -0.31 -3.66
CA VAL A 86 -4.30 -1.76 -3.52
C VAL A 86 -3.92 -2.19 -2.11
N ARG A 87 -2.79 -1.68 -1.59
CA ARG A 87 -2.29 -2.05 -0.27
C ARG A 87 -3.24 -1.64 0.86
N LEU A 88 -3.76 -0.41 0.81
CA LEU A 88 -4.76 0.05 1.78
C LEU A 88 -6.04 -0.77 1.66
N TRP A 89 -6.48 -1.08 0.44
CA TRP A 89 -7.63 -1.93 0.23
C TRP A 89 -7.47 -3.32 0.83
N GLU A 90 -6.44 -4.06 0.42
CA GLU A 90 -6.20 -5.42 0.89
C GLU A 90 -6.02 -5.48 2.41
N LEU A 91 -5.34 -4.49 3.00
CA LEU A 91 -5.20 -4.36 4.45
C LEU A 91 -6.56 -4.25 5.15
N MET A 92 -7.44 -3.38 4.65
CA MET A 92 -8.77 -3.15 5.25
C MET A 92 -9.77 -4.29 4.99
N GLN A 93 -9.46 -5.22 4.08
CA GLN A 93 -10.27 -6.42 3.82
C GLN A 93 -9.78 -7.66 4.56
N ALA A 94 -8.65 -7.59 5.27
CA ALA A 94 -8.14 -8.71 6.06
C ALA A 94 -9.11 -9.12 7.19
N GLU A 95 -9.14 -10.40 7.55
CA GLU A 95 -10.07 -10.97 8.55
C GLU A 95 -10.06 -10.23 9.90
N ASN A 96 -8.92 -9.66 10.28
CA ASN A 96 -8.74 -8.91 11.52
C ASN A 96 -8.29 -7.47 11.26
N ALA A 97 -8.75 -6.87 10.16
CA ALA A 97 -8.48 -5.47 9.86
C ALA A 97 -9.04 -4.55 10.96
N PRO A 98 -8.29 -3.53 11.41
CA PRO A 98 -8.80 -2.54 12.34
C PRO A 98 -9.84 -1.64 11.68
N ASP A 99 -10.67 -0.97 12.47
CA ASP A 99 -11.66 -0.02 11.95
C ASP A 99 -11.01 1.22 11.31
N ILE A 100 -9.86 1.64 11.87
CA ILE A 100 -9.08 2.80 11.40
C ILE A 100 -7.61 2.39 11.37
N VAL A 101 -6.96 2.62 10.22
CA VAL A 101 -5.50 2.55 10.04
C VAL A 101 -4.97 3.96 9.93
N LEU A 102 -3.81 4.22 10.54
CA LEU A 102 -3.08 5.46 10.33
C LEU A 102 -1.61 5.20 10.05
N THR A 103 -0.98 6.12 9.34
CA THR A 103 0.47 6.18 9.19
C THR A 103 1.01 7.49 9.74
N THR A 104 2.25 7.50 10.18
CA THR A 104 2.92 8.71 10.66
C THR A 104 3.66 9.42 9.54
N LYS A 105 3.88 10.72 9.72
CA LYS A 105 4.81 11.48 8.89
C LYS A 105 6.24 10.99 9.13
N LYS A 106 7.13 11.22 8.18
CA LYS A 106 8.56 10.92 8.38
C LYS A 106 9.10 11.61 9.62
N GLY A 107 9.83 10.86 10.45
CA GLY A 107 10.41 11.35 11.70
C GLY A 107 9.43 11.42 12.88
N TYR A 108 8.16 11.05 12.69
CA TYR A 108 7.20 10.92 13.77
C TYR A 108 7.07 9.49 14.23
N ASP A 109 7.04 9.33 15.55
CA ASP A 109 6.72 8.09 16.22
C ASP A 109 5.63 8.34 17.25
N ILE A 110 4.47 7.72 17.03
CA ILE A 110 3.32 7.78 17.94
C ILE A 110 3.59 6.96 19.21
N ALA A 111 4.48 5.96 19.14
CA ALA A 111 4.86 5.14 20.27
C ALA A 111 5.92 5.81 21.17
N ARG A 112 6.44 6.99 20.82
CA ARG A 112 7.56 7.64 21.53
C ARG A 112 7.37 7.74 23.05
N ASN A 113 6.14 8.00 23.50
CA ASN A 113 5.83 8.08 24.93
C ASN A 113 5.70 6.71 25.60
N TYR A 114 5.36 5.67 24.83
CA TYR A 114 5.36 4.27 25.28
C TYR A 114 6.78 3.70 25.32
N GLU A 115 7.66 4.11 24.40
CA GLU A 115 9.08 3.71 24.33
C GLU A 115 9.90 4.10 25.57
N ILE A 116 9.45 5.12 26.32
CA ILE A 116 10.01 5.47 27.63
C ILE A 116 9.98 4.26 28.59
N PHE A 117 9.03 3.34 28.41
CA PHE A 117 8.86 2.16 29.26
C PHE A 117 9.44 0.87 28.67
N VAL A 118 9.75 0.81 27.37
CA VAL A 118 10.16 -0.43 26.66
C VAL A 118 11.54 -0.37 26.00
N GLU A 119 12.39 0.57 26.41
CA GLU A 119 13.80 0.71 26.00
C GLU A 119 14.03 1.02 24.50
N ASN A 120 14.20 2.32 24.20
CA ASN A 120 15.13 2.86 23.20
C ASN A 120 15.03 2.31 21.76
N TYR A 121 13.81 2.08 21.27
CA TYR A 121 13.56 1.78 19.87
C TYR A 121 13.81 3.07 19.05
N LYS A 122 14.67 3.00 18.02
CA LYS A 122 15.13 4.19 17.27
C LYS A 122 14.72 4.18 15.80
N GLY A 123 13.92 3.22 15.38
CA GLY A 123 13.49 3.10 13.99
C GLY A 123 12.36 2.11 13.82
N GLY A 124 11.24 2.56 13.24
CA GLY A 124 10.13 1.73 12.80
C GLY A 124 9.95 1.82 11.28
N HIS A 125 9.36 0.77 10.70
CA HIS A 125 9.23 0.60 9.24
C HIS A 125 7.77 0.46 8.79
N GLY A 126 6.81 0.90 9.61
CA GLY A 126 5.37 0.68 9.39
C GLY A 126 4.68 1.69 8.48
N GLY A 127 5.40 2.64 7.89
CA GLY A 127 4.84 3.62 6.96
C GLY A 127 4.65 3.04 5.56
N ILE A 128 3.79 3.67 4.76
CA ILE A 128 3.58 3.29 3.35
C ILE A 128 4.37 4.18 2.37
N HIS A 129 5.42 4.84 2.84
CA HIS A 129 6.28 5.66 2.00
C HIS A 129 7.20 4.81 1.12
N ARG A 130 7.51 5.29 -0.08
CA ARG A 130 8.39 4.60 -1.04
C ARG A 130 9.76 4.22 -0.45
N ASP A 131 10.36 5.08 0.36
CA ASP A 131 11.66 4.82 0.99
C ASP A 131 11.63 3.72 2.05
N LEU A 132 10.45 3.33 2.55
CA LEU A 132 10.26 2.18 3.43
C LEU A 132 9.81 0.92 2.69
N LEU A 133 9.14 1.09 1.55
CA LEU A 133 8.55 -0.01 0.77
C LEU A 133 9.43 -0.51 -0.38
N SER A 134 10.29 0.35 -0.93
CA SER A 134 11.15 0.03 -2.07
C SER A 134 12.42 -0.65 -1.57
N VAL A 135 12.55 -1.93 -1.89
CA VAL A 135 13.72 -2.75 -1.56
C VAL A 135 14.31 -3.37 -2.82
N PRO A 136 15.64 -3.43 -2.96
CA PRO A 136 16.25 -4.05 -4.11
C PRO A 136 16.14 -5.58 -4.03
N TYR A 137 15.76 -6.21 -5.15
CA TYR A 137 15.83 -7.65 -5.32
C TYR A 137 16.86 -7.99 -6.40
N ILE A 138 17.75 -8.94 -6.10
CA ILE A 138 18.67 -9.53 -7.08
C ILE A 138 18.45 -11.03 -7.07
N MET A 139 17.99 -11.57 -8.19
CA MET A 139 17.73 -13.00 -8.36
C MET A 139 18.59 -13.54 -9.50
N ARG A 140 19.27 -14.66 -9.25
CA ARG A 140 20.05 -15.38 -10.27
C ARG A 140 19.44 -16.73 -10.52
N VAL A 141 19.02 -16.98 -11.75
CA VAL A 141 18.48 -18.27 -12.19
C VAL A 141 19.43 -18.90 -13.23
N PRO A 142 19.95 -20.12 -13.00
CA PRO A 142 20.77 -20.82 -13.99
C PRO A 142 20.09 -20.89 -15.36
N GLY A 143 20.81 -20.50 -16.41
CA GLY A 143 20.29 -20.51 -17.78
C GLY A 143 19.36 -19.33 -18.16
N SER A 144 19.03 -18.45 -17.22
CA SER A 144 18.25 -17.23 -17.52
C SER A 144 19.11 -16.12 -18.15
N GLN A 145 18.47 -15.23 -18.90
CA GLN A 145 19.09 -14.01 -19.40
C GLN A 145 19.05 -12.91 -18.34
N ASN A 146 20.07 -12.05 -18.33
CA ASN A 146 20.06 -10.85 -17.50
C ASN A 146 18.96 -9.91 -17.99
N ARG A 147 18.15 -9.44 -17.05
CA ARG A 147 17.13 -8.41 -17.29
C ARG A 147 16.96 -7.54 -16.06
N GLU A 148 16.53 -6.31 -16.30
CA GLU A 148 16.14 -5.38 -15.27
C GLU A 148 14.61 -5.29 -15.26
N ILE A 149 14.02 -5.44 -14.08
CA ILE A 149 12.57 -5.28 -13.86
C ILE A 149 12.42 -4.02 -13.01
N HIS A 150 11.77 -3.01 -13.58
CA HIS A 150 11.62 -1.70 -12.93
C HIS A 150 10.93 -1.80 -11.56
N VAL A 151 9.85 -2.58 -11.48
CA VAL A 151 9.10 -2.80 -10.24
C VAL A 151 8.51 -4.21 -10.22
N ALA A 152 8.53 -4.83 -9.05
CA ALA A 152 7.88 -6.10 -8.76
C ALA A 152 7.46 -6.11 -7.29
N ARG A 153 6.51 -6.96 -6.94
CA ARG A 153 6.11 -7.20 -5.56
C ARG A 153 6.91 -8.36 -4.97
N ALA A 154 7.00 -8.44 -3.64
CA ALA A 154 7.66 -9.56 -2.97
C ALA A 154 6.98 -10.91 -3.31
N GLU A 155 5.68 -10.86 -3.53
CA GLU A 155 4.82 -11.98 -3.95
C GLU A 155 5.23 -12.50 -5.34
N ASP A 156 5.67 -11.63 -6.26
CA ASP A 156 6.12 -12.02 -7.60
C ASP A 156 7.48 -12.76 -7.52
N ILE A 157 8.34 -12.38 -6.56
CA ILE A 157 9.58 -13.13 -6.26
C ILE A 157 9.23 -14.51 -5.73
N GLY A 158 8.29 -14.60 -4.79
CA GLY A 158 7.80 -15.87 -4.27
C GLY A 158 7.25 -16.77 -5.38
N ALA A 159 6.41 -16.22 -6.26
CA ALA A 159 5.85 -16.94 -7.41
C ALA A 159 6.94 -17.43 -8.38
N SER A 160 7.98 -16.62 -8.62
CA SER A 160 9.13 -16.99 -9.45
C SER A 160 9.90 -18.18 -8.88
N ILE A 161 10.07 -18.25 -7.55
CA ILE A 161 10.74 -19.37 -6.89
C ILE A 161 9.91 -20.66 -7.05
N PHE A 162 8.59 -20.57 -6.87
CA PHE A 162 7.69 -21.71 -7.04
C PHE A 162 7.73 -22.25 -8.47
N ASP A 163 7.69 -21.36 -9.46
CA ASP A 163 7.78 -21.69 -10.87
C ASP A 163 9.12 -22.37 -11.22
N TYR A 164 10.25 -21.79 -10.79
CA TYR A 164 11.58 -22.36 -11.04
C TYR A 164 11.76 -23.76 -10.44
N LEU A 165 11.30 -23.95 -9.20
CA LEU A 165 11.43 -25.21 -8.48
C LEU A 165 10.32 -26.21 -8.81
N GLN A 166 9.36 -25.84 -9.67
CA GLN A 166 8.20 -26.65 -10.04
C GLN A 166 7.41 -27.13 -8.82
N ILE A 167 7.28 -26.25 -7.81
CA ILE A 167 6.54 -26.54 -6.59
C ILE A 167 5.04 -26.35 -6.85
N ASN A 168 4.28 -27.43 -6.75
CA ASN A 168 2.82 -27.38 -6.79
C ASN A 168 2.25 -27.03 -5.41
N THR A 169 1.29 -26.11 -5.38
CA THR A 169 0.59 -25.70 -4.15
C THR A 169 -0.91 -25.69 -4.38
N SER A 170 -1.67 -26.10 -3.37
CA SER A 170 -3.14 -25.95 -3.35
C SER A 170 -3.58 -24.53 -2.98
N LYS A 171 -2.67 -23.71 -2.45
CA LYS A 171 -2.93 -22.30 -2.16
C LYS A 171 -2.69 -21.45 -3.41
N SER A 172 -3.62 -20.54 -3.67
CA SER A 172 -3.45 -19.51 -4.70
C SER A 172 -2.25 -18.63 -4.35
N LEU A 173 -1.37 -18.41 -5.32
CA LEU A 173 -0.32 -17.40 -5.22
C LEU A 173 -0.91 -16.05 -5.61
N THR A 174 -0.53 -15.00 -4.89
CA THR A 174 -0.98 -13.62 -5.16
C THR A 174 -0.07 -12.85 -6.11
N GLY A 175 1.15 -13.36 -6.35
CA GLY A 175 2.09 -12.81 -7.32
C GLY A 175 2.17 -13.62 -8.61
N SER A 176 2.79 -13.04 -9.62
CA SER A 176 3.04 -13.63 -10.92
C SER A 176 4.51 -14.01 -11.06
N SER A 177 4.80 -15.18 -11.62
CA SER A 177 6.19 -15.57 -11.89
C SER A 177 6.82 -14.55 -12.83
N LEU A 178 7.97 -14.04 -12.44
CA LEU A 178 8.73 -13.13 -13.28
C LEU A 178 9.43 -13.92 -14.38
N LEU A 179 9.70 -15.23 -14.25
CA LEU A 179 10.62 -16.01 -15.11
C LEU A 179 10.19 -16.19 -16.58
N GLN A 180 9.01 -15.70 -16.93
CA GLN A 180 8.52 -15.63 -18.31
C GLN A 180 9.31 -14.63 -19.15
#